data_AF-A0AAE6EE93-F1
#
_entry.id   AF-A0AAE6EE93-F1
#
_cell.length_a   1.000
_cell.length_b   1.000
_cell.length_c   1.000
_cell.angle_alpha   90.00
_cell.angle_beta   90.00
_cell.angle_gamma   90.00
#
_symmetry.space_group_name_H-M   'P 1'
#
loop_
_entity.id
_entity.type
_entity.pdbx_description
1 polymer ?
#
loop_
_entity_poly.entity_id
_entity_poly.type
_entity_poly.pdbx_seq_one_letter_code
_entity_poly.pdbx_strand_id
1 'polypeptide(L)'
;MSSKTPSFPASWNIEAAKRIADTPAGIVYELMRKDGSLAIAKVLKKKVLKDSLRGADFIAWRAGIGCVELLDCSDNILLMEHAGKETLRDVLFRDGNDDATTEIAAEVLLRYHQPSEQPPPSSLLTLPLYFESLFRKAEQDRSDGIDSPFVEAARLAQTLIDQQRDIKPLHGDLHHENIMHSDRGWIIIDPAGLIGDAAFDVANMFSNPLDRFDLTRSEARIASMAAIFSRTLQRNERLLLQYAFAYGCLSATWHEEDENAQERDNELAVAATIKAVLKQF
;
A
#
# COMPACT_ATOMS: atom_id res chain seq x y z
N MET A 1 -15.72 -25.15 0.95
CA MET A 1 -17.15 -24.80 0.94
C MET A 1 -17.36 -23.76 -0.15
N SER A 2 -18.23 -24.01 -1.13
CA SER A 2 -18.53 -23.02 -2.18
C SER A 2 -19.17 -21.80 -1.52
N SER A 3 -18.44 -20.68 -1.42
CA SER A 3 -19.01 -19.47 -0.83
C SER A 3 -20.08 -18.95 -1.80
N LYS A 4 -21.36 -19.04 -1.41
CA LYS A 4 -22.45 -18.43 -2.18
C LYS A 4 -22.10 -16.98 -2.49
N THR A 5 -22.34 -16.54 -3.72
CA THR A 5 -22.30 -15.12 -4.09
C THR A 5 -23.14 -14.33 -3.08
N PRO A 6 -22.61 -13.22 -2.54
CA PRO A 6 -23.37 -12.38 -1.61
C PRO A 6 -24.63 -11.82 -2.28
N SER A 7 -25.64 -11.48 -1.49
CA SER A 7 -26.76 -10.69 -1.98
C SER A 7 -26.31 -9.24 -2.14
N PHE A 8 -26.44 -8.68 -3.33
CA PHE A 8 -26.19 -7.26 -3.58
C PHE A 8 -27.49 -6.45 -3.43
N PRO A 9 -27.43 -5.19 -2.99
CA PRO A 9 -28.58 -4.29 -3.00
C PRO A 9 -29.24 -4.20 -4.38
N ALA A 10 -30.58 -4.20 -4.42
CA ALA A 10 -31.33 -4.08 -5.66
C ALA A 10 -31.02 -2.76 -6.41
N SER A 11 -30.71 -1.70 -5.66
CA SER A 11 -30.31 -0.38 -6.19
C SER A 11 -29.04 -0.44 -7.05
N TRP A 12 -28.16 -1.42 -6.84
CA TRP A 12 -26.92 -1.55 -7.61
C TRP A 12 -27.15 -2.07 -9.03
N ASN A 13 -28.34 -2.64 -9.29
CA ASN A 13 -28.75 -3.16 -10.59
C ASN A 13 -27.76 -4.19 -11.17
N ILE A 14 -27.30 -5.13 -10.34
CA ILE A 14 -26.36 -6.19 -10.76
C ILE A 14 -27.09 -7.22 -11.61
N GLU A 15 -26.56 -7.47 -12.81
CA GLU A 15 -27.03 -8.50 -13.74
C GLU A 15 -26.21 -9.79 -13.61
N ALA A 16 -24.88 -9.67 -13.50
CA ALA A 16 -23.98 -10.80 -13.31
C ALA A 16 -22.86 -10.46 -12.32
N ALA A 17 -22.36 -11.47 -11.61
CA ALA A 17 -21.25 -11.33 -10.68
C ALA A 17 -20.29 -12.53 -10.80
N LYS A 18 -19.01 -12.24 -10.97
CA LYS A 18 -17.94 -13.23 -11.05
C LYS A 18 -16.92 -12.96 -9.96
N ARG A 19 -16.68 -13.93 -9.08
CA ARG A 19 -15.58 -13.86 -8.10
C ARG A 19 -14.25 -13.86 -8.85
N ILE A 20 -13.39 -12.87 -8.58
CA ILE A 20 -12.08 -12.72 -9.20
C ILE A 20 -10.92 -12.88 -8.21
N ALA A 21 -11.14 -12.61 -6.91
CA ALA A 21 -10.10 -12.78 -5.89
C ALA A 21 -10.70 -13.12 -4.51
N ASP A 22 -9.86 -13.69 -3.64
CA ASP A 22 -10.14 -13.92 -2.22
C ASP A 22 -8.85 -13.68 -1.45
N THR A 23 -8.78 -12.49 -0.85
CA THR A 23 -7.59 -11.98 -0.16
C THR A 23 -7.84 -12.01 1.35
N PRO A 24 -6.81 -11.84 2.20
CA PRO A 24 -7.01 -11.66 3.64
C PRO A 24 -8.01 -10.53 3.97
N ALA A 25 -8.07 -9.49 3.13
CA ALA A 25 -8.94 -8.34 3.34
C ALA A 25 -10.40 -8.57 2.95
N GLY A 26 -10.64 -9.34 1.88
CA GLY A 26 -12.00 -9.51 1.36
C GLY A 26 -12.10 -10.43 0.15
N ILE A 27 -13.34 -10.69 -0.27
CA ILE A 27 -13.64 -11.39 -1.52
C ILE A 27 -14.02 -10.36 -2.57
N VAL A 28 -13.38 -10.41 -3.73
CA VAL A 28 -13.59 -9.44 -4.81
C VAL A 28 -14.40 -10.07 -5.93
N TYR A 29 -15.42 -9.35 -6.38
CA TYR A 29 -16.28 -9.72 -7.50
C TYR A 29 -16.20 -8.66 -8.60
N GLU A 30 -16.00 -9.10 -9.84
CA GLU A 30 -16.29 -8.32 -11.03
C GLU A 30 -17.81 -8.41 -11.28
N LEU A 31 -18.44 -7.26 -11.46
CA LEU A 31 -19.88 -7.11 -11.62
C LEU A 31 -20.19 -6.56 -13.00
N MET A 32 -21.22 -7.12 -13.64
CA MET A 32 -21.90 -6.52 -14.78
C MET A 32 -23.22 -5.94 -14.30
N ARG A 33 -23.45 -4.65 -14.53
CA ARG A 33 -24.70 -3.96 -14.20
C ARG A 33 -25.66 -4.02 -15.39
N LYS A 34 -26.96 -3.86 -15.15
CA LYS A 34 -28.03 -3.93 -16.18
C LYS A 34 -27.88 -2.92 -17.33
N ASP A 35 -27.12 -1.85 -17.11
CA ASP A 35 -26.80 -0.86 -18.14
C ASP A 35 -25.56 -1.24 -18.98
N GLY A 36 -24.97 -2.41 -18.72
CA GLY A 36 -23.76 -2.91 -19.37
C GLY A 36 -22.45 -2.40 -18.77
N SER A 37 -22.50 -1.54 -17.75
CA SER A 37 -21.29 -1.04 -17.08
C SER A 37 -20.68 -2.08 -16.15
N LEU A 38 -19.35 -2.06 -16.04
CA LEU A 38 -18.59 -2.90 -15.11
C LEU A 38 -18.37 -2.18 -13.79
N ALA A 39 -18.38 -2.95 -12.69
CA ALA A 39 -18.02 -2.47 -11.36
C ALA A 39 -17.29 -3.56 -10.57
N ILE A 40 -16.67 -3.18 -9.46
CA ILE A 40 -16.09 -4.11 -8.49
C ILE A 40 -16.95 -4.11 -7.23
N ALA A 41 -17.26 -5.30 -6.71
CA ALA A 41 -17.72 -5.45 -5.32
C ALA A 41 -16.63 -6.07 -4.47
N LYS A 42 -16.23 -5.38 -3.40
CA LYS A 42 -15.30 -5.91 -2.39
C LYS A 42 -16.09 -6.23 -1.11
N VAL A 43 -16.24 -7.52 -0.82
CA VAL A 43 -16.89 -8.01 0.41
C VAL A 43 -15.84 -8.11 1.51
N LEU A 44 -15.89 -7.22 2.48
CA LEU A 44 -14.90 -7.08 3.54
C LEU A 44 -15.03 -8.20 4.58
N LYS A 45 -13.89 -8.79 4.98
CA LYS A 45 -13.83 -9.80 6.04
C LYS A 45 -13.82 -9.14 7.42
N LYS A 46 -14.49 -9.78 8.39
CA LYS A 46 -14.62 -9.26 9.76
C LYS A 46 -13.29 -8.94 10.45
N LYS A 47 -12.24 -9.77 10.23
CA LYS A 47 -10.92 -9.61 10.89
C LYS A 47 -10.30 -8.24 10.61
N VAL A 48 -10.50 -7.69 9.41
CA VAL A 48 -9.87 -6.44 8.94
C VAL A 48 -10.89 -5.36 8.60
N LEU A 49 -12.12 -5.49 9.07
CA LEU A 49 -13.24 -4.64 8.64
C LEU A 49 -12.97 -3.16 8.92
N LYS A 50 -12.43 -2.86 10.11
CA LYS A 50 -12.10 -1.49 10.51
C LYS A 50 -11.05 -0.86 9.59
N ASP A 51 -9.98 -1.60 9.28
CA ASP A 51 -8.91 -1.10 8.40
C ASP A 51 -9.39 -0.95 6.96
N SER A 52 -10.20 -1.90 6.48
CA SER A 52 -10.79 -1.82 5.14
C SER A 52 -11.76 -0.64 4.98
N LEU A 53 -12.57 -0.35 6.02
CA LEU A 53 -13.48 0.79 6.01
C LEU A 53 -12.72 2.13 6.06
N ARG A 54 -11.59 2.18 6.76
CA ARG A 54 -10.69 3.35 6.73
C ARG A 54 -10.17 3.61 5.31
N GLY A 55 -9.79 2.55 4.58
CA GLY A 55 -9.45 2.65 3.16
C GLY A 55 -10.63 3.17 2.32
N ALA A 56 -11.85 2.71 2.58
CA ALA A 56 -13.05 3.17 1.89
C ALA A 56 -13.34 4.67 2.13
N ASP A 57 -13.17 5.15 3.36
CA ASP A 57 -13.30 6.58 3.70
C ASP A 57 -12.29 7.44 2.92
N PHE A 58 -11.05 6.94 2.76
CA PHE A 58 -10.04 7.60 1.93
C PHE A 58 -10.50 7.71 0.48
N ILE A 59 -10.95 6.61 -0.11
CA ILE A 59 -11.41 6.55 -1.50
C ILE A 59 -12.59 7.50 -1.72
N ALA A 60 -13.56 7.49 -0.81
CA ALA A 60 -14.71 8.40 -0.84
C ALA A 60 -14.26 9.87 -0.80
N TRP A 61 -13.30 10.21 0.07
CA TRP A 61 -12.74 11.55 0.16
C TRP A 61 -11.98 11.99 -1.10
N ARG A 62 -11.27 11.07 -1.77
CA ARG A 62 -10.57 11.38 -3.04
C ARG A 62 -11.49 11.59 -4.22
N ALA A 63 -12.71 11.05 -4.19
CA ALA A 63 -13.71 11.20 -5.24
C ALA A 63 -13.11 10.98 -6.65
N GLY A 64 -12.36 9.89 -6.84
CA GLY A 64 -11.81 9.49 -8.14
C GLY A 64 -10.49 10.16 -8.54
N ILE A 65 -9.92 11.07 -7.73
CA ILE A 65 -8.68 11.75 -8.08
C ILE A 65 -7.47 10.87 -7.73
N GLY A 66 -6.89 10.26 -8.77
CA GLY A 66 -5.70 9.38 -8.65
C GLY A 66 -5.99 7.98 -8.13
N CYS A 67 -7.25 7.68 -7.79
CA CYS A 67 -7.70 6.35 -7.39
C CYS A 67 -9.08 6.06 -7.97
N VAL A 68 -9.53 4.81 -7.79
CA VAL A 68 -10.91 4.40 -8.08
C VAL A 68 -11.93 5.24 -7.33
N GLU A 69 -13.14 5.35 -7.88
CA GLU A 69 -14.31 5.90 -7.17
C GLU A 69 -15.01 4.84 -6.31
N LEU A 70 -15.47 5.26 -5.12
CA LEU A 70 -16.45 4.51 -4.33
C LEU A 70 -17.85 4.90 -4.82
N LEU A 71 -18.56 3.97 -5.45
CA LEU A 71 -19.86 4.19 -6.07
C LEU A 71 -21.00 4.07 -5.05
N ASP A 72 -20.91 3.10 -4.14
CA ASP A 72 -21.88 2.90 -3.06
C ASP A 72 -21.28 1.99 -1.98
N CYS A 73 -21.94 1.91 -0.82
CA CYS A 73 -21.57 1.02 0.28
C CYS A 73 -22.83 0.44 0.93
N SER A 74 -22.84 -0.88 1.16
CA SER A 74 -23.90 -1.57 1.90
C SER A 74 -23.29 -2.55 2.87
N ASP A 75 -23.50 -2.31 4.17
CA ASP A 75 -22.91 -3.08 5.27
C ASP A 75 -21.39 -3.21 5.14
N ASN A 76 -20.89 -4.39 4.78
CA ASN A 76 -19.48 -4.70 4.58
C ASN A 76 -19.13 -4.92 3.09
N ILE A 77 -19.96 -4.44 2.17
CA ILE A 77 -19.74 -4.56 0.72
C ILE A 77 -19.53 -3.17 0.15
N LEU A 78 -18.36 -2.96 -0.45
CA LEU A 78 -18.03 -1.74 -1.19
C LEU A 78 -18.35 -1.96 -2.67
N LEU A 79 -19.09 -1.06 -3.30
CA LEU A 79 -19.26 -0.99 -4.76
C LEU A 79 -18.32 0.09 -5.31
N MET A 80 -17.47 -0.28 -6.26
CA MET A 80 -16.35 0.54 -6.70
C MET A 80 -16.25 0.60 -8.22
N GLU A 81 -15.63 1.66 -8.73
CA GLU A 81 -15.21 1.78 -10.12
C GLU A 81 -14.37 0.55 -10.55
N HIS A 82 -14.58 0.08 -11.77
CA HIS A 82 -13.76 -0.98 -12.34
C HIS A 82 -12.45 -0.42 -12.90
N ALA A 83 -11.33 -0.65 -12.20
CA ALA A 83 -10.03 -0.05 -12.50
C ALA A 83 -9.29 -0.60 -13.74
N GLY A 84 -9.89 -1.54 -14.47
CA GLY A 84 -9.25 -2.28 -15.56
C GLY A 84 -8.73 -3.63 -15.09
N LYS A 85 -7.95 -4.32 -15.93
CA LYS A 85 -7.46 -5.69 -15.68
C LYS A 85 -5.95 -5.83 -15.67
N GLU A 86 -5.24 -4.79 -16.11
CA GLU A 86 -3.80 -4.77 -16.18
C GLU A 86 -3.25 -4.00 -14.98
N THR A 87 -2.41 -4.67 -14.20
CA THR A 87 -1.67 -4.07 -13.10
C THR A 87 -0.34 -3.50 -13.61
N LEU A 88 0.26 -2.60 -12.84
CA LEU A 88 1.61 -2.14 -13.11
C LEU A 88 2.64 -3.29 -12.97
N ARG A 89 2.34 -4.33 -12.19
CA ARG A 89 3.14 -5.56 -12.12
C ARG A 89 3.16 -6.32 -13.44
N ASP A 90 2.01 -6.42 -14.12
CA ASP A 90 1.91 -7.07 -15.43
C ASP A 90 2.81 -6.36 -16.46
N VAL A 91 2.82 -5.02 -16.43
CA VAL A 91 3.69 -4.20 -17.29
C VAL A 91 5.16 -4.45 -16.97
N LEU A 92 5.55 -4.41 -15.69
CA LEU A 92 6.92 -4.70 -15.27
C LEU A 92 7.38 -6.07 -15.75
N PHE A 93 6.54 -7.08 -15.64
CA PHE A 93 6.89 -8.46 -15.97
C PHE A 93 6.92 -8.71 -17.48
N ARG A 94 6.05 -8.04 -18.24
CA ARG A 94 6.03 -8.13 -19.70
C ARG A 94 7.20 -7.37 -20.33
N ASP A 95 7.46 -6.14 -19.88
CA ASP A 95 8.34 -5.20 -20.58
C ASP A 95 9.75 -5.18 -19.96
N GLY A 96 9.90 -5.57 -18.68
CA GLY A 96 11.18 -5.65 -17.97
C GLY A 96 11.83 -4.30 -17.67
N ASN A 97 11.19 -3.18 -18.01
CA ASN A 97 11.70 -1.84 -17.78
C ASN A 97 11.23 -1.30 -16.42
N ASP A 98 12.02 -1.58 -15.39
CA ASP A 98 11.68 -1.25 -14.01
C ASP A 98 11.74 0.25 -13.69
N ASP A 99 12.67 1.00 -14.30
CA ASP A 99 12.74 2.45 -14.15
C ASP A 99 11.46 3.11 -14.73
N ALA A 100 11.05 2.73 -15.93
CA ALA A 100 9.81 3.25 -16.54
C ALA A 100 8.56 2.87 -15.72
N THR A 101 8.54 1.67 -15.16
CA THR A 101 7.47 1.22 -14.26
C THR A 101 7.42 2.08 -12.99
N THR A 102 8.60 2.39 -12.42
CA THR A 102 8.72 3.25 -11.23
C THR A 102 8.30 4.69 -11.54
N GLU A 103 8.62 5.21 -12.73
CA GLU A 103 8.17 6.52 -13.18
C GLU A 103 6.64 6.60 -13.26
N ILE A 104 5.98 5.57 -13.80
CA ILE A 104 4.50 5.48 -13.79
C ILE A 104 3.97 5.52 -12.35
N ALA A 105 4.53 4.73 -11.43
CA ALA A 105 4.11 4.73 -10.04
C ALA A 105 4.26 6.12 -9.39
N ALA A 106 5.37 6.80 -9.68
CA ALA A 106 5.65 8.13 -9.15
C ALA A 106 4.66 9.18 -9.70
N GLU A 107 4.35 9.14 -11.00
CA GLU A 107 3.36 10.04 -11.63
C GLU A 107 1.96 9.85 -11.05
N VAL A 108 1.54 8.61 -10.85
CA VAL A 108 0.23 8.30 -10.27
C VAL A 108 0.16 8.77 -8.81
N LEU A 109 1.23 8.54 -8.05
CA LEU A 109 1.32 9.03 -6.67
C LEU A 109 1.23 10.55 -6.59
N LEU A 110 1.86 11.28 -7.52
CA LEU A 110 1.76 12.74 -7.57
C LEU A 110 0.32 13.21 -7.82
N ARG A 111 -0.44 12.53 -8.68
CA ARG A 111 -1.87 12.80 -8.87
C ARG A 111 -2.67 12.47 -7.61
N TYR A 112 -2.36 11.36 -6.95
CA TYR A 112 -3.00 10.91 -5.72
C TYR A 112 -2.75 11.85 -4.54
N HIS A 113 -1.57 12.49 -4.48
CA HIS A 113 -1.19 13.49 -3.47
C HIS A 113 -1.69 14.91 -3.76
N GLN A 114 -2.45 15.13 -4.85
CA GLN A 114 -3.00 16.46 -5.13
C GLN A 114 -3.82 16.99 -3.94
N PRO A 115 -3.75 18.30 -3.63
CA PRO A 115 -4.56 18.90 -2.58
C PRO A 115 -6.05 18.65 -2.78
N SER A 116 -6.78 18.55 -1.68
CA SER A 116 -8.26 18.52 -1.66
C SER A 116 -8.77 19.76 -0.94
N GLU A 117 -9.92 20.27 -1.40
CA GLU A 117 -10.65 21.33 -0.69
C GLU A 117 -11.37 20.81 0.56
N GLN A 118 -11.59 19.49 0.65
CA GLN A 118 -12.21 18.85 1.80
C GLN A 118 -11.15 18.43 2.83
N PRO A 119 -11.41 18.62 4.13
CA PRO A 119 -10.51 18.11 5.16
C PRO A 119 -10.40 16.58 5.06
N PRO A 120 -9.23 16.00 5.38
CA PRO A 120 -9.04 14.56 5.32
C PRO A 120 -9.95 13.82 6.33
N PRO A 121 -10.35 12.57 6.06
CA PRO A 121 -11.15 11.79 6.99
C PRO A 121 -10.49 11.65 8.35
N SER A 122 -11.25 11.79 9.44
CA SER A 122 -10.75 11.59 10.80
C SER A 122 -10.43 10.12 11.12
N SER A 123 -10.83 9.19 10.26
CA SER A 123 -10.56 7.76 10.39
C SER A 123 -9.14 7.36 9.98
N LEU A 124 -8.40 8.24 9.28
CA LEU A 124 -7.05 7.95 8.81
C LEU A 124 -6.10 7.66 9.99
N LEU A 125 -5.25 6.65 9.80
CA LEU A 125 -4.36 6.17 10.85
C LEU A 125 -3.04 6.95 10.81
N THR A 126 -2.64 7.51 11.94
CA THR A 126 -1.37 8.25 12.06
C THR A 126 -0.18 7.29 12.08
N LEU A 127 0.99 7.73 11.60
CA LEU A 127 2.21 6.90 11.62
C LEU A 127 2.58 6.32 13.01
N PRO A 128 2.47 7.04 14.14
CA PRO A 128 2.70 6.43 15.46
C PRO A 128 1.88 5.16 15.73
N LEU A 129 0.61 5.15 15.32
CA LEU A 129 -0.29 4.01 15.46
C LEU A 129 0.01 2.93 14.42
N TYR A 130 0.37 3.31 13.20
CA TYR A 130 0.72 2.36 12.14
C TYR A 130 2.00 1.56 12.49
N PHE A 131 2.96 2.21 13.15
CA PHE A 131 4.23 1.60 13.58
C PHE A 131 4.16 0.88 14.95
N GLU A 132 2.96 0.73 15.55
CA GLU A 132 2.81 0.15 16.89
C GLU A 132 3.44 -1.25 17.03
N SER A 133 3.21 -2.14 16.05
CA SER A 133 3.78 -3.50 16.07
C SER A 133 5.32 -3.48 16.12
N LEU A 134 5.97 -2.59 15.34
CA LEU A 134 7.42 -2.42 15.37
C LEU A 134 7.90 -1.93 16.74
N PHE A 135 7.21 -0.95 17.33
CA PHE A 135 7.59 -0.43 18.65
C PHE A 135 7.46 -1.48 19.75
N ARG A 136 6.39 -2.28 19.75
CA ARG A 136 6.21 -3.39 20.71
C ARG A 136 7.30 -4.44 20.57
N LYS A 137 7.62 -4.86 19.34
CA LYS A 137 8.69 -5.83 19.08
C LYS A 137 10.05 -5.32 19.53
N ALA A 138 10.36 -4.06 19.24
CA ALA A 138 11.60 -3.43 19.67
C ALA A 138 11.72 -3.30 21.20
N GLU A 139 10.61 -3.11 21.91
CA GLU A 139 10.60 -3.09 23.39
C GLU A 139 10.84 -4.49 23.97
N GLN A 140 10.22 -5.51 23.38
CA GLN A 140 10.42 -6.90 23.76
C GLN A 140 11.90 -7.30 23.58
N ASP A 141 12.48 -7.06 22.41
CA ASP A 141 13.88 -7.39 22.12
C ASP A 141 14.84 -6.67 23.09
N ARG A 142 14.57 -5.40 23.41
CA ARG A 142 15.36 -4.65 24.42
C ARG A 142 15.26 -5.26 25.81
N SER A 143 14.07 -5.68 26.23
CA SER A 143 13.84 -6.33 27.52
C SER A 143 14.56 -7.68 27.61
N ASP A 144 14.67 -8.39 26.49
CA ASP A 144 15.38 -9.66 26.36
C ASP A 144 16.90 -9.49 26.16
N GLY A 145 17.41 -8.26 26.10
CA GLY A 145 18.82 -7.96 25.88
C GLY A 145 19.32 -8.23 24.45
N ILE A 146 18.41 -8.26 23.48
CA ILE A 146 18.67 -8.52 22.07
C ILE A 146 18.83 -7.19 21.32
N ASP A 147 19.97 -6.99 20.66
CA ASP A 147 20.17 -5.86 19.73
C ASP A 147 19.79 -6.29 18.31
N SER A 148 18.51 -6.16 17.97
CA SER A 148 17.94 -6.61 16.69
C SER A 148 17.76 -5.46 15.69
N PRO A 149 17.58 -5.77 14.38
CA PRO A 149 17.18 -4.78 13.39
C PRO A 149 15.89 -4.03 13.76
N PHE A 150 14.97 -4.66 14.50
CA PHE A 150 13.73 -4.03 14.96
C PHE A 150 13.99 -2.89 15.95
N VAL A 151 14.97 -3.05 16.85
CA VAL A 151 15.35 -2.02 17.82
C VAL A 151 15.89 -0.77 17.12
N GLU A 152 16.76 -0.96 16.13
CA GLU A 152 17.30 0.13 15.32
C GLU A 152 16.21 0.81 14.50
N ALA A 153 15.39 0.02 13.79
CA ALA A 153 14.29 0.52 12.96
C ALA A 153 13.27 1.30 13.79
N ALA A 154 12.93 0.86 15.00
CA ALA A 154 12.04 1.58 15.91
C ALA A 154 12.59 2.95 16.32
N ARG A 155 13.88 3.05 16.67
CA ARG A 155 14.51 4.36 16.99
C ARG A 155 14.47 5.30 15.79
N LEU A 156 14.75 4.77 14.60
CA LEU A 156 14.69 5.55 13.36
C LEU A 156 13.24 5.99 13.07
N ALA A 157 12.28 5.08 13.14
CA ALA A 157 10.87 5.38 12.91
C ALA A 157 10.37 6.48 13.86
N GLN A 158 10.71 6.41 15.14
CA GLN A 158 10.37 7.47 16.11
C GLN A 158 10.98 8.82 15.70
N THR A 159 12.26 8.83 15.30
CA THR A 159 12.92 10.06 14.83
C THR A 159 12.23 10.64 13.60
N LEU A 160 11.85 9.80 12.64
CA LEU A 160 11.16 10.21 11.42
C LEU A 160 9.75 10.75 11.73
N ILE A 161 9.03 10.11 12.66
CA ILE A 161 7.71 10.51 13.12
C ILE A 161 7.76 11.87 13.85
N ASP A 162 8.75 12.09 14.70
CA ASP A 162 8.92 13.35 15.44
C ASP A 162 9.29 14.52 14.51
N GLN A 163 9.81 14.23 13.32
CA GLN A 163 10.33 15.20 12.35
C GLN A 163 9.55 15.24 11.03
N GLN A 164 8.34 14.68 10.99
CA GLN A 164 7.51 14.62 9.79
C GLN A 164 7.35 16.01 9.16
N ARG A 165 7.42 16.06 7.83
CA ARG A 165 7.07 17.24 7.05
C ARG A 165 6.04 16.85 6.00
N ASP A 166 5.40 17.85 5.40
CA ASP A 166 4.43 17.62 4.31
C ASP A 166 3.37 16.56 4.68
N ILE A 167 2.81 16.72 5.88
CA ILE A 167 1.84 15.77 6.44
C ILE A 167 0.57 15.81 5.60
N LYS A 168 0.21 14.67 5.01
CA LYS A 168 -0.98 14.51 4.16
C LYS A 168 -1.53 13.10 4.24
N PRO A 169 -2.75 12.86 3.71
CA PRO A 169 -3.28 11.52 3.53
C PRO A 169 -2.39 10.67 2.63
N LEU A 170 -2.09 9.45 3.06
CA LEU A 170 -1.21 8.49 2.39
C LEU A 170 -1.98 7.21 2.04
N HIS A 171 -1.56 6.56 0.95
CA HIS A 171 -2.07 5.25 0.57
C HIS A 171 -1.74 4.21 1.64
N GLY A 172 -0.46 4.14 2.04
CA GLY A 172 0.04 3.25 3.10
C GLY A 172 0.27 1.81 2.69
N ASP A 173 -0.11 1.42 1.47
CA ASP A 173 0.12 0.08 0.91
C ASP A 173 0.41 0.13 -0.60
N LEU A 174 1.20 1.12 -1.04
CA LEU A 174 1.41 1.34 -2.47
C LEU A 174 2.40 0.30 -3.02
N HIS A 175 1.92 -0.52 -3.95
CA HIS A 175 2.74 -1.46 -4.71
C HIS A 175 2.17 -1.66 -6.11
N HIS A 176 2.94 -2.33 -6.98
CA HIS A 176 2.63 -2.52 -8.40
C HIS A 176 1.25 -3.15 -8.68
N GLU A 177 0.73 -3.98 -7.79
CA GLU A 177 -0.59 -4.63 -7.97
C GLU A 177 -1.75 -3.72 -7.54
N ASN A 178 -1.47 -2.69 -6.74
CA ASN A 178 -2.44 -1.66 -6.36
C ASN A 178 -2.45 -0.46 -7.33
N ILE A 179 -1.70 -0.54 -8.44
CA ILE A 179 -1.70 0.45 -9.52
C ILE A 179 -2.24 -0.21 -10.78
N MET A 180 -3.38 0.29 -11.25
CA MET A 180 -4.20 -0.32 -12.31
C MET A 180 -4.30 0.59 -13.52
N HIS A 181 -4.28 0.00 -14.72
CA HIS A 181 -4.49 0.73 -15.96
C HIS A 181 -5.99 0.76 -16.30
N SER A 182 -6.60 1.94 -16.12
CA SER A 182 -8.01 2.20 -16.40
C SER A 182 -8.21 3.02 -17.68
N ASP A 183 -9.47 3.20 -18.10
CA ASP A 183 -9.84 4.10 -19.21
C ASP A 183 -9.44 5.57 -18.96
N ARG A 184 -9.21 5.94 -17.69
CA ARG A 184 -8.76 7.28 -17.26
C ARG A 184 -7.24 7.38 -17.13
N GLY A 185 -6.52 6.35 -17.54
CA GLY A 185 -5.09 6.16 -17.30
C GLY A 185 -4.82 5.39 -15.99
N TRP A 186 -3.59 5.47 -15.51
CA TRP A 186 -3.16 4.78 -14.30
C TRP A 186 -3.80 5.37 -13.03
N ILE A 187 -4.39 4.50 -12.21
CA ILE A 187 -5.06 4.85 -10.94
C ILE A 187 -4.72 3.84 -9.84
N ILE A 188 -4.84 4.28 -8.59
CA ILE A 188 -4.58 3.44 -7.41
C ILE A 188 -5.86 2.80 -6.87
N ILE A 189 -5.71 1.62 -6.28
CA ILE A 189 -6.74 0.90 -5.53
C ILE A 189 -6.25 0.50 -4.15
N ASP A 190 -7.20 0.22 -3.25
CA ASP A 190 -6.97 -0.47 -1.97
C ASP A 190 -6.00 0.20 -0.96
N PRO A 191 -6.23 1.47 -0.58
CA PRO A 191 -5.42 2.12 0.45
C PRO A 191 -5.63 1.51 1.84
N ALA A 192 -4.54 1.42 2.60
CA ALA A 192 -4.59 1.24 4.05
C ALA A 192 -5.19 2.47 4.76
N GLY A 193 -5.06 3.66 4.14
CA GLY A 193 -5.67 4.92 4.58
C GLY A 193 -4.95 5.52 5.79
N LEU A 194 -3.81 6.16 5.57
CA LEU A 194 -2.98 6.75 6.63
C LEU A 194 -2.94 8.27 6.53
N ILE A 195 -2.41 8.93 7.57
CA ILE A 195 -2.03 10.34 7.53
C ILE A 195 -0.61 10.49 8.08
N GLY A 196 0.29 11.09 7.30
CA GLY A 196 1.70 11.14 7.65
C GLY A 196 2.58 11.89 6.65
N ASP A 197 3.91 11.75 6.77
CA ASP A 197 4.88 12.36 5.84
C ASP A 197 4.76 11.69 4.47
N ALA A 198 4.60 12.49 3.41
CA ALA A 198 4.46 12.00 2.04
C ALA A 198 5.60 11.07 1.58
N ALA A 199 6.80 11.24 2.15
CA ALA A 199 7.96 10.38 1.88
C ALA A 199 7.74 8.91 2.28
N PHE A 200 6.83 8.64 3.22
CA PHE A 200 6.53 7.27 3.64
C PHE A 200 5.74 6.48 2.60
N ASP A 201 4.97 7.14 1.73
CA ASP A 201 3.98 6.47 0.88
C ASP A 201 4.58 5.57 -0.21
N VAL A 202 5.89 5.70 -0.46
CA VAL A 202 6.65 4.86 -1.40
C VAL A 202 7.41 3.73 -0.71
N ALA A 203 7.38 3.64 0.63
CA ALA A 203 8.22 2.70 1.37
C ALA A 203 7.97 1.24 0.99
N ASN A 204 6.70 0.86 0.79
CA ASN A 204 6.32 -0.50 0.41
C ASN A 204 6.78 -0.89 -1.02
N MET A 205 6.97 0.09 -1.93
CA MET A 205 7.44 -0.17 -3.29
C MET A 205 8.82 -0.84 -3.32
N PHE A 206 9.69 -0.55 -2.34
CA PHE A 206 11.05 -1.12 -2.29
C PHE A 206 11.05 -2.61 -1.93
N SER A 207 10.07 -3.08 -1.14
CA SER A 207 9.85 -4.50 -0.83
C SER A 207 9.06 -5.23 -1.91
N ASN A 208 8.63 -4.54 -2.97
CA ASN A 208 7.78 -5.09 -4.01
C ASN A 208 8.42 -5.08 -5.41
N PRO A 209 8.06 -6.04 -6.29
CA PRO A 209 7.10 -7.14 -6.06
C PRO A 209 7.63 -8.25 -5.14
N LEU A 210 6.76 -8.82 -4.28
CA LEU A 210 7.13 -9.78 -3.22
C LEU A 210 7.87 -11.03 -3.73
N ASP A 211 7.58 -11.48 -4.96
CA ASP A 211 8.14 -12.71 -5.54
C ASP A 211 9.43 -12.48 -6.37
N ARG A 212 9.94 -11.24 -6.41
CA ARG A 212 11.10 -10.86 -7.23
C ARG A 212 12.28 -10.42 -6.38
N PHE A 213 12.85 -11.36 -5.64
CA PHE A 213 14.03 -11.10 -4.80
C PHE A 213 15.26 -10.62 -5.59
N ASP A 214 15.37 -11.00 -6.87
CA ASP A 214 16.40 -10.48 -7.78
C ASP A 214 16.26 -8.95 -7.99
N LEU A 215 15.03 -8.44 -7.94
CA LEU A 215 14.73 -7.01 -8.00
C LEU A 215 14.81 -6.36 -6.62
N THR A 216 14.06 -6.86 -5.63
CA THR A 216 13.94 -6.22 -4.31
C THR A 216 15.23 -6.26 -3.49
N ARG A 217 16.19 -7.13 -3.83
CA ARG A 217 17.52 -7.20 -3.19
C ARG A 217 18.65 -6.67 -4.09
N SER A 218 18.31 -5.92 -5.14
CA SER A 218 19.28 -5.21 -5.98
C SER A 218 19.54 -3.80 -5.43
N GLU A 219 20.77 -3.55 -4.95
CA GLU A 219 21.20 -2.21 -4.50
C GLU A 219 21.05 -1.17 -5.61
N ALA A 220 21.39 -1.53 -6.85
CA ALA A 220 21.28 -0.64 -8.00
C ALA A 220 19.82 -0.24 -8.28
N ARG A 221 18.89 -1.20 -8.17
CA ARG A 221 17.46 -0.95 -8.33
C ARG A 221 16.94 -0.02 -7.23
N ILE A 222 17.25 -0.33 -5.97
CA ILE A 222 16.84 0.49 -4.82
C ILE A 222 17.34 1.93 -4.98
N ALA A 223 18.59 2.13 -5.38
CA ALA A 223 19.15 3.46 -5.64
C ALA A 223 18.41 4.18 -6.79
N SER A 224 18.13 3.48 -7.89
CA SER A 224 17.38 4.06 -9.02
C SER A 224 15.96 4.49 -8.61
N MET A 225 15.22 3.61 -7.93
CA MET A 225 13.88 3.91 -7.43
C MET A 225 13.88 5.10 -6.46
N ALA A 226 14.83 5.13 -5.53
CA ALA A 226 14.98 6.25 -4.60
C ALA A 226 15.21 7.57 -5.35
N ALA A 227 16.04 7.58 -6.39
CA ALA A 227 16.29 8.76 -7.21
C ALA A 227 15.03 9.21 -7.98
N ILE A 228 14.25 8.28 -8.56
CA ILE A 228 12.99 8.58 -9.27
C ILE A 228 11.94 9.18 -8.32
N PHE A 229 11.70 8.53 -7.19
CA PHE A 229 10.74 9.04 -6.20
C PHE A 229 11.19 10.34 -5.54
N SER A 230 12.50 10.50 -5.29
CA SER A 230 13.10 11.72 -4.76
C SER A 230 12.79 12.93 -5.64
N ARG A 231 12.98 12.81 -6.96
CA ARG A 231 12.65 13.86 -7.93
C ARG A 231 11.16 14.20 -7.91
N THR A 232 10.31 13.18 -7.85
CA THR A 232 8.84 13.35 -7.95
C THR A 232 8.25 13.96 -6.69
N LEU A 233 8.65 13.47 -5.52
CA LEU A 233 8.16 13.96 -4.22
C LEU A 233 8.89 15.23 -3.76
N GLN A 234 10.00 15.59 -4.41
CA GLN A 234 10.90 16.67 -3.98
C GLN A 234 11.42 16.43 -2.55
N ARG A 235 11.79 15.18 -2.26
CA ARG A 235 12.27 14.71 -0.95
C ARG A 235 13.63 14.07 -1.10
N ASN A 236 14.42 14.10 -0.04
CA ASN A 236 15.77 13.55 -0.06
C ASN A 236 15.75 12.01 -0.18
N GLU A 237 16.61 11.43 -1.03
CA GLU A 237 16.73 9.98 -1.23
C GLU A 237 16.99 9.22 0.07
N ARG A 238 17.87 9.75 0.94
CA ARG A 238 18.16 9.18 2.26
C ARG A 238 16.88 9.09 3.11
N LEU A 239 16.01 10.09 3.06
CA LEU A 239 14.75 10.09 3.81
C LEU A 239 13.82 8.98 3.32
N LEU A 240 13.68 8.81 2.00
CA LEU A 240 12.86 7.75 1.41
C LEU A 240 13.37 6.37 1.83
N LEU A 241 14.69 6.16 1.74
CA LEU A 241 15.33 4.91 2.13
C LEU A 241 15.25 4.65 3.64
N GLN A 242 15.28 5.69 4.48
CA GLN A 242 15.07 5.56 5.92
C GLN A 242 13.65 5.09 6.26
N TYR A 243 12.63 5.64 5.59
CA TYR A 243 11.26 5.14 5.69
C TYR A 243 11.13 3.71 5.15
N ALA A 244 11.78 3.39 4.03
CA ALA A 244 11.77 2.04 3.45
C ALA A 244 12.41 1.01 4.39
N PHE A 245 13.53 1.33 5.05
CA PHE A 245 14.13 0.46 6.06
C PHE A 245 13.21 0.26 7.27
N ALA A 246 12.66 1.34 7.81
CA ALA A 246 11.73 1.28 8.94
C ALA A 246 10.47 0.45 8.59
N TYR A 247 9.93 0.64 7.38
CA TYR A 247 8.80 -0.13 6.86
C TYR A 247 9.14 -1.61 6.68
N GLY A 248 10.27 -1.97 6.08
CA GLY A 248 10.65 -3.38 5.90
C GLY A 248 10.74 -4.12 7.23
N CYS A 249 11.27 -3.46 8.28
CA CYS A 249 11.24 -4.02 9.63
C CYS A 249 9.83 -4.10 10.22
N LEU A 250 8.97 -3.10 9.99
CA LEU A 250 7.55 -3.15 10.39
C LEU A 250 6.81 -4.32 9.71
N SER A 251 6.97 -4.48 8.38
CA SER A 251 6.40 -5.60 7.61
C SER A 251 6.85 -6.95 8.17
N ALA A 252 8.15 -7.08 8.46
CA ALA A 252 8.69 -8.27 9.11
C ALA A 252 8.04 -8.54 10.49
N THR A 253 7.72 -7.51 11.29
CA THR A 253 7.00 -7.73 12.56
C THR A 253 5.60 -8.29 12.37
N TRP A 254 4.85 -7.86 11.34
CA TRP A 254 3.54 -8.43 11.06
C TRP A 254 3.62 -9.89 10.63
N HIS A 255 4.61 -10.24 9.82
CA HIS A 255 4.85 -11.64 9.46
C HIS A 255 5.25 -12.50 10.67
N GLU A 256 5.98 -11.95 11.64
CA GLU A 256 6.26 -12.64 12.90
C GLU A 256 4.99 -12.83 13.75
N GLU A 257 4.12 -11.81 13.84
CA GLU A 257 2.81 -11.89 14.52
C GLU A 257 1.88 -12.95 13.89
N ASP A 258 1.98 -13.17 12.57
CA ASP A 258 1.25 -14.19 11.82
C ASP A 258 2.00 -15.56 11.77
N GLU A 259 3.04 -15.76 12.58
CA GLU A 259 3.85 -17.00 12.68
C GLU A 259 4.53 -17.40 11.35
N ASN A 260 4.81 -16.42 10.48
CA ASN A 260 5.41 -16.63 9.17
C ASN A 260 6.89 -16.21 9.13
N ALA A 261 7.74 -17.05 9.71
CA ALA A 261 9.18 -16.80 9.80
C ALA A 261 9.86 -16.63 8.43
N GLN A 262 9.39 -17.33 7.40
CA GLN A 262 9.99 -17.25 6.06
C GLN A 262 9.79 -15.86 5.44
N GLU A 263 8.57 -15.30 5.52
CA GLU A 263 8.30 -13.96 4.99
C GLU A 263 8.93 -12.86 5.85
N ARG A 264 8.96 -13.04 7.18
CA ARG A 264 9.73 -12.16 8.07
C ARG A 264 11.20 -12.08 7.63
N ASP A 265 11.84 -13.21 7.39
CA ASP A 265 13.26 -13.25 6.99
C ASP A 265 13.46 -12.69 5.57
N ASN A 266 12.47 -12.85 4.69
CA ASN A 266 12.50 -12.24 3.36
C ASN A 266 12.49 -10.71 3.41
N GLU A 267 11.62 -10.12 4.23
CA GLU A 267 11.52 -8.68 4.44
C GLU A 267 12.78 -8.12 5.11
N LEU A 268 13.32 -8.81 6.13
CA LEU A 268 14.57 -8.40 6.76
C LEU A 268 15.76 -8.42 5.79
N ALA A 269 15.78 -9.34 4.82
CA ALA A 269 16.80 -9.37 3.78
C ALA A 269 16.69 -8.15 2.84
N VAL A 270 15.48 -7.71 2.47
CA VAL A 270 15.28 -6.47 1.71
C VAL A 270 15.71 -5.25 2.54
N ALA A 271 15.29 -5.18 3.80
CA ALA A 271 15.68 -4.10 4.72
C ALA A 271 17.21 -4.00 4.87
N ALA A 272 17.91 -5.15 4.91
CA ALA A 272 19.37 -5.18 4.93
C ALA A 272 20.00 -4.59 3.64
N THR A 273 19.45 -4.89 2.47
CA THR A 273 19.91 -4.28 1.20
C THR A 273 19.64 -2.77 1.17
N ILE A 274 18.45 -2.32 1.59
CA ILE A 274 18.13 -0.89 1.72
C ILE A 274 19.15 -0.20 2.64
N LYS A 275 19.49 -0.84 3.75
CA LYS A 275 20.50 -0.33 4.70
C LYS A 275 21.91 -0.27 4.08
N ALA A 276 22.27 -1.19 3.18
CA ALA A 276 23.53 -1.13 2.45
C ALA A 276 23.59 0.11 1.53
N VAL A 277 22.50 0.40 0.82
CA VAL A 277 22.37 1.60 -0.02
C VAL A 277 22.38 2.88 0.85
N LEU A 278 21.69 2.89 1.99
CA LEU A 278 21.69 4.02 2.93
C LEU A 278 23.08 4.45 3.40
N LYS A 279 24.03 3.51 3.53
CA LYS A 279 25.42 3.80 3.95
C LYS A 279 26.23 4.57 2.90
N GLN A 280 25.71 4.70 1.68
CA GLN A 280 26.34 5.44 0.59
C GLN A 280 26.04 6.95 0.65
N PHE A 281 25.13 7.36 1.55
CA PHE A 281 24.75 8.75 1.85
C PHE A 281 25.33 9.22 3.18
#